data_AF-A0A8T2PEL1-F1
#
_entry.id   AF-A0A8T2PEL1-F1
#
_cell.length_a   1.000
_cell.length_b   1.000
_cell.length_c   1.000
_cell.angle_alpha   90.00
_cell.angle_beta   90.00
_cell.angle_gamma   90.00
#
_symmetry.space_group_name_H-M   'P 1'
#
loop_
_entity.id
_entity.type
_entity.pdbx_description
1 polymer ?
#
loop_
_entity_poly.entity_id
_entity_poly.type
_entity_poly.pdbx_seq_one_letter_code
_entity_poly.pdbx_strand_id
1 'polypeptide(L)'
;MAQCVQSVQEFIQDSFVPMVAVLCSEDAEKVTRKNNLNFSELVRPFCRLTSEGHMRDPNNQIQVIKNLKISVSNVATQPPKPAAIRRLLDEVVSVSQPAEGLVANVITAGDYDLNISAPNSPVSAFLI
;
A
#
# COMPACT_ATOMS: atom_id res chain seq x y z
N MET A 1 -6.49 25.92 22.53
CA MET A 1 -6.86 25.58 21.14
C MET A 1 -5.58 25.69 20.31
N ALA A 2 -5.07 24.59 19.74
CA ALA A 2 -3.86 24.65 18.92
C ALA A 2 -4.22 25.31 17.58
N GLN A 3 -3.74 26.53 17.35
CA GLN A 3 -3.82 27.14 16.02
C GLN A 3 -2.93 26.35 15.07
N CYS A 4 -3.50 25.85 13.98
CA CYS A 4 -2.73 25.25 12.90
C CYS A 4 -1.96 26.38 12.20
N VAL A 5 -0.68 26.53 12.55
CA VAL A 5 0.23 27.53 11.95
C VAL A 5 0.80 27.03 10.62
N GLN A 6 0.33 25.88 10.12
CA GLN A 6 0.85 25.24 8.91
C GLN A 6 0.05 25.68 7.68
N SER A 7 0.77 25.91 6.58
CA SER A 7 0.16 26.13 5.27
C SER A 7 -0.68 24.92 4.84
N VAL A 8 -1.76 25.13 4.07
CA VAL A 8 -2.55 24.04 3.47
C VAL A 8 -1.66 23.09 2.66
N GLN A 9 -0.64 23.63 1.98
CA GLN A 9 0.31 22.84 1.22
C GLN A 9 1.15 21.93 2.13
N GLU A 10 1.61 22.46 3.27
CA GLU A 10 2.38 21.68 4.25
C GLU A 10 1.51 20.60 4.90
N PHE A 11 0.25 20.92 5.20
CA PHE A 11 -0.71 19.96 5.73
C PHE A 11 -0.92 18.77 4.78
N ILE A 12 -1.11 19.04 3.48
CA ILE A 12 -1.27 17.98 2.47
C ILE A 12 0.00 17.12 2.41
N GLN A 13 1.19 17.74 2.37
CA GLN A 13 2.45 16.99 2.36
C GLN A 13 2.66 16.15 3.62
N ASP A 14 2.27 16.67 4.79
CA ASP A 14 2.41 15.95 6.06
C ASP A 14 1.36 14.83 6.22
N SER A 15 0.21 14.95 5.55
CA SER A 15 -0.89 13.96 5.56
C SER A 15 -0.66 12.83 4.56
N PHE A 16 -0.14 13.15 3.36
CA PHE A 16 0.03 12.20 2.25
C PHE A 16 1.52 11.93 1.99
N VAL A 17 2.18 11.39 2.99
CA VAL A 17 3.62 11.10 2.94
C VAL A 17 3.87 9.83 2.12
N PRO A 18 4.73 9.88 1.08
CA PRO A 18 5.14 8.69 0.35
C PRO A 18 5.74 7.63 1.27
N MET A 19 5.25 6.40 1.20
CA MET A 19 5.75 5.29 1.98
C MET A 19 6.80 4.50 1.19
N VAL A 20 7.94 4.24 1.84
CA VAL A 20 9.07 3.47 1.31
C VAL A 20 9.30 2.26 2.20
N ALA A 21 9.18 1.08 1.62
CA ALA A 21 9.49 -0.16 2.33
C ALA A 21 11.00 -0.42 2.25
N VAL A 22 11.61 -0.82 3.37
CA VAL A 22 13.05 -1.09 3.47
C VAL A 22 13.34 -2.53 3.84
N LEU A 23 14.41 -3.06 3.26
CA LEU A 23 15.08 -4.27 3.68
C LEU A 23 16.47 -3.89 4.17
N CYS A 24 16.90 -4.48 5.28
CA CYS A 24 18.24 -4.27 5.81
C CYS A 24 18.96 -5.60 6.02
N SER A 25 20.29 -5.55 5.95
CA SER A 25 21.11 -6.73 6.23
C SER A 25 21.08 -7.07 7.72
N GLU A 26 21.44 -8.31 8.05
CA GLU A 26 21.46 -8.76 9.44
C GLU A 26 22.43 -7.93 10.30
N ASP A 27 23.55 -7.49 9.74
CA ASP A 27 24.52 -6.63 10.44
C ASP A 27 23.94 -5.25 10.76
N ALA A 28 23.19 -4.65 9.82
CA ALA A 28 22.50 -3.38 10.06
C ALA A 28 21.40 -3.53 11.13
N GLU A 29 20.67 -4.64 11.12
CA GLU A 29 19.66 -4.96 12.13
C GLU A 29 20.31 -5.20 13.52
N LYS A 30 21.50 -5.81 13.58
CA LYS A 30 22.25 -5.98 14.84
C LYS A 30 22.69 -4.65 15.43
N VAL A 31 23.17 -3.72 14.59
CA VAL A 31 23.61 -2.39 15.05
C VAL A 31 22.44 -1.56 15.56
N THR A 32 21.31 -1.57 14.86
CA THR A 32 20.10 -0.83 15.26
C THR A 32 19.50 -1.34 16.57
N ARG A 33 19.46 -2.67 16.75
CA ARG A 33 19.01 -3.30 18.00
C ARG A 33 19.81 -2.93 19.24
N LYS A 34 21.08 -2.53 19.12
CA LYS A 34 21.86 -2.01 20.27
C LYS A 34 21.20 -0.79 20.92
N ASN A 35 20.43 -0.03 20.13
CA ASN A 35 19.66 1.13 20.57
C ASN A 35 18.20 0.81 20.88
N ASN A 36 17.81 -0.47 20.90
CA ASN A 36 16.41 -0.92 21.04
C ASN A 36 15.46 -0.36 19.98
N LEU A 37 15.98 -0.08 18.78
CA LEU A 37 15.22 0.42 17.63
C LEU A 37 15.38 -0.53 16.44
N ASN A 38 14.34 -0.65 15.62
CA ASN A 38 14.45 -1.28 14.31
C ASN A 38 15.11 -0.32 13.31
N PHE A 39 15.64 -0.85 12.19
CA PHE A 39 16.28 -0.01 11.16
C PHE A 39 15.40 1.16 10.67
N SER A 40 14.12 0.91 10.40
CA SER A 40 13.16 1.96 9.97
C SER A 40 12.97 3.06 11.02
N GLU A 41 13.09 2.74 12.30
CA GLU A 41 12.94 3.71 13.39
C GLU A 41 14.21 4.54 13.57
N LEU A 42 15.38 3.92 13.44
CA LEU A 42 16.67 4.61 13.49
C LEU A 42 16.79 5.64 12.37
N VAL A 43 16.28 5.33 11.17
CA VAL A 43 16.35 6.23 10.00
C VAL A 43 15.28 7.33 10.02
N ARG A 44 14.22 7.18 10.83
CA ARG A 44 13.07 8.10 10.88
C ARG A 44 13.44 9.59 11.02
N PRO A 45 14.42 10.00 11.87
CA PRO A 45 14.82 11.40 11.98
C PRO A 45 15.35 12.01 10.67
N PHE A 46 15.88 11.18 9.78
CA PHE A 46 16.47 11.60 8.50
C PHE A 46 15.45 11.58 7.34
N CYS A 47 14.21 11.17 7.61
CA CYS A 47 13.17 11.04 6.58
C CYS A 47 12.49 12.36 6.21
N ARG A 48 12.82 13.47 6.90
CA ARG A 48 12.34 14.82 6.58
C ARG A 48 13.52 15.70 6.21
N LEU A 49 13.52 16.20 4.99
CA LEU A 49 14.53 17.13 4.51
C LEU A 49 14.19 18.54 5.02
N THR A 50 15.14 19.16 5.71
CA THR A 50 15.06 20.56 6.16
C THR A 50 15.65 21.55 5.17
N SER A 51 16.37 21.05 4.16
CA SER A 51 16.99 21.82 3.09
C SER A 51 16.19 21.75 1.80
N GLU A 52 16.39 22.72 0.92
CA GLU A 52 15.84 22.71 -0.42
C GLU A 52 16.64 21.74 -1.31
N GLY A 53 15.93 20.82 -1.97
CA GLY A 53 16.52 19.88 -2.93
C GLY A 53 16.27 20.33 -4.37
N HIS A 54 17.15 19.92 -5.29
CA HIS A 54 16.99 20.17 -6.72
C HIS A 54 16.98 18.83 -7.46
N MET A 55 15.95 18.61 -8.28
CA MET A 55 15.81 17.42 -9.11
C MET A 55 15.59 17.84 -10.55
N ARG A 56 16.23 17.16 -11.50
CA ARG A 56 16.04 17.42 -12.92
C ARG A 56 14.95 16.50 -13.46
N ASP A 57 13.97 17.07 -14.15
CA ASP A 57 12.93 16.29 -14.83
C ASP A 57 13.46 15.68 -16.15
N PRO A 58 12.71 14.78 -16.81
CA PRO A 58 13.10 14.21 -18.10
C PRO A 58 13.29 15.24 -19.23
N ASN A 59 12.73 16.44 -19.09
CA ASN A 59 12.89 17.54 -20.06
C ASN A 59 14.10 18.44 -19.72
N ASN A 60 14.98 17.99 -18.82
CA ASN A 60 16.13 18.73 -18.31
C ASN A 60 15.83 20.00 -17.49
N GLN A 61 14.59 20.23 -17.09
CA GLN A 61 14.21 21.35 -16.22
C GLN A 61 14.54 21.04 -14.75
N ILE A 62 15.07 22.03 -14.03
CA ILE A 62 15.38 21.90 -12.60
C ILE A 62 14.12 22.20 -11.79
N GLN A 63 13.61 21.20 -11.09
CA GLN A 63 12.55 21.32 -10.11
C GLN A 63 13.12 21.47 -8.71
N VAL A 64 12.55 22.42 -7.98
CA VAL A 64 12.87 22.70 -6.59
C VAL A 64 11.91 21.93 -5.69
N ILE A 65 12.46 21.08 -4.83
CA ILE A 65 11.70 20.28 -3.86
C ILE A 65 11.92 20.85 -2.47
N LYS A 66 10.86 21.37 -1.87
CA LYS A 66 10.86 21.90 -0.50
C LYS A 66 10.12 20.95 0.43
N ASN A 67 10.57 20.87 1.68
CA ASN A 67 9.91 20.14 2.76
C ASN A 67 9.62 18.66 2.41
N LEU A 68 10.52 18.00 1.68
CA LEU A 68 10.35 16.60 1.32
C LEU A 68 10.31 15.74 2.57
N LYS A 69 9.26 14.94 2.70
CA LYS A 69 9.08 13.98 3.77
C LYS A 69 8.74 12.63 3.16
N ILE A 70 9.37 11.59 3.68
CA ILE A 70 9.02 10.21 3.37
C ILE A 70 8.70 9.45 4.66
N SER A 71 7.97 8.35 4.54
CA SER A 71 7.70 7.43 5.64
C SER A 71 8.39 6.12 5.32
N VAL A 72 9.19 5.61 6.25
CA VAL A 72 9.93 4.37 6.06
C VAL A 72 9.35 3.28 6.94
N SER A 73 9.05 2.12 6.33
CA SER A 73 8.54 0.93 7.03
C SER A 73 9.36 -0.30 6.68
N ASN A 74 9.51 -1.22 7.62
CA ASN A 74 10.18 -2.49 7.33
C ASN A 74 9.29 -3.35 6.42
N VAL A 75 9.88 -4.04 5.45
CA VAL A 75 9.13 -4.99 4.62
C VAL A 75 8.64 -6.14 5.51
N ALA A 76 7.33 -6.27 5.63
CA ALA A 76 6.73 -7.44 6.25
C ALA A 76 6.80 -8.62 5.26
N THR A 77 7.84 -9.44 5.39
CA THR A 77 7.99 -10.67 4.59
C THR A 77 7.21 -11.86 5.16
N GLN A 78 6.65 -11.71 6.37
CA GLN A 78 5.86 -12.76 7.00
C GLN A 78 4.52 -12.93 6.27
N PRO A 79 4.17 -14.14 5.80
CA PRO A 79 2.87 -14.37 5.20
C PRO A 79 1.77 -14.09 6.24
N PRO A 80 0.66 -13.43 5.86
CA PRO A 80 -0.46 -13.23 6.76
C PRO A 80 -0.97 -14.57 7.28
N LYS A 81 -1.46 -14.61 8.53
CA LYS A 81 -2.04 -15.84 9.09
C LYS A 81 -3.19 -16.32 8.19
N PRO A 82 -3.31 -17.63 7.90
CA PRO A 82 -4.36 -18.14 6.99
C PRO A 82 -5.78 -17.69 7.35
N ALA A 83 -6.08 -17.57 8.64
CA ALA A 83 -7.37 -17.07 9.13
C ALA A 83 -7.64 -15.60 8.75
N ALA A 84 -6.62 -14.75 8.73
CA ALA A 84 -6.74 -13.35 8.32
C ALA A 84 -6.98 -13.26 6.80
N ILE A 85 -6.31 -14.10 6.02
CA ILE A 85 -6.52 -14.18 4.56
C ILE A 85 -7.97 -14.60 4.27
N ARG A 86 -8.47 -15.66 4.92
CA ARG A 86 -9.85 -16.12 4.73
C ARG A 86 -10.87 -15.02 5.04
N ARG A 87 -10.71 -14.32 6.18
CA ARG A 87 -11.59 -13.21 6.53
C ARG A 87 -11.59 -12.08 5.52
N LEU A 88 -10.40 -11.68 5.04
CA LEU A 88 -10.29 -10.65 4.01
C LEU A 88 -10.98 -11.08 2.72
N LEU A 89 -10.79 -12.33 2.30
CA LEU A 89 -11.44 -12.88 1.11
C LEU A 89 -12.96 -12.95 1.28
N ASP A 90 -13.46 -13.40 2.44
CA ASP A 90 -14.89 -13.46 2.75
C ASP A 90 -15.53 -12.05 2.67
N GLU A 91 -14.86 -11.04 3.22
CA GLU A 91 -15.30 -9.64 3.17
C GLU A 91 -15.34 -9.14 1.73
N VAL A 92 -14.28 -9.37 0.95
CA VAL A 92 -14.22 -8.96 -0.47
C VAL A 92 -15.30 -9.66 -1.29
N VAL A 93 -15.51 -10.97 -1.10
CA VAL A 93 -16.53 -11.74 -1.81
C VAL A 93 -17.93 -11.22 -1.45
N SER A 94 -18.20 -10.93 -0.18
CA SER A 94 -19.46 -10.38 0.29
C SER A 94 -19.78 -9.03 -0.35
N VAL A 95 -18.80 -8.14 -0.45
CA VAL A 95 -18.96 -6.81 -1.05
C VAL A 95 -19.05 -6.85 -2.58
N SER A 96 -18.47 -7.89 -3.21
CA SER A 96 -18.44 -8.05 -4.66
C SER A 96 -19.65 -8.79 -5.23
N GLN A 97 -20.64 -9.13 -4.40
CA GLN A 97 -21.83 -9.83 -4.89
C GLN A 97 -22.67 -8.91 -5.79
N PRO A 98 -23.17 -9.42 -6.93
CA PRO A 98 -24.11 -8.67 -7.75
C PRO A 98 -25.38 -8.35 -6.94
N ALA A 99 -26.00 -7.20 -7.22
CA ALA A 99 -27.26 -6.82 -6.58
C ALA A 99 -28.30 -7.95 -6.76
N GLU A 100 -29.03 -8.26 -5.68
CA GLU A 100 -30.01 -9.35 -5.68
C GLU A 100 -30.95 -9.25 -6.88
N GLY A 101 -30.97 -10.31 -7.71
CA GLY A 101 -31.84 -10.42 -8.89
C GLY A 101 -31.15 -10.26 -10.24
N LEU A 102 -29.89 -9.83 -10.32
CA LEU A 102 -29.12 -9.81 -11.56
C LEU A 102 -28.18 -11.02 -11.64
N VAL A 103 -28.55 -11.99 -12.48
CA VAL A 103 -27.67 -13.10 -12.86
C VAL A 103 -26.63 -12.54 -13.83
N ALA A 104 -25.60 -11.87 -13.32
CA ALA A 104 -24.47 -11.37 -14.11
C ALA A 104 -23.54 -12.53 -14.53
N ASN A 105 -24.10 -13.61 -15.05
CA ASN A 105 -23.34 -14.73 -15.59
C ASN A 105 -22.87 -14.45 -17.01
N VAL A 106 -23.36 -13.41 -17.68
CA VAL A 106 -22.92 -13.06 -19.05
C VAL A 106 -22.04 -11.82 -19.00
N ILE A 107 -20.76 -12.00 -19.34
CA ILE A 107 -19.82 -10.90 -19.56
C ILE A 107 -19.74 -10.64 -21.07
N THR A 108 -20.25 -9.51 -21.52
CA THR A 108 -20.13 -9.08 -22.93
C THR A 108 -18.77 -8.42 -23.16
N ALA A 109 -17.94 -9.02 -24.01
CA ALA A 109 -16.63 -8.53 -24.42
C ALA A 109 -16.62 -8.30 -25.94
N GLY A 110 -16.99 -7.09 -26.38
CA GLY A 110 -17.16 -6.79 -27.81
C GLY A 110 -18.36 -7.55 -28.38
N ASP A 111 -18.15 -8.34 -29.43
CA ASP A 111 -19.19 -9.19 -30.06
C ASP A 111 -19.35 -10.57 -29.39
N TYR A 112 -18.65 -10.83 -28.28
CA TYR A 112 -18.70 -12.11 -27.58
C TYR A 112 -19.40 -12.00 -26.24
N ASP A 113 -20.36 -12.88 -25.98
CA ASP A 113 -20.98 -13.08 -24.68
C ASP A 113 -20.38 -14.30 -23.97
N LEU A 114 -19.67 -14.07 -22.87
CA LEU A 114 -19.07 -15.12 -22.04
C LEU A 114 -20.02 -15.49 -20.92
N ASN A 115 -20.67 -16.65 -21.04
CA ASN A 115 -21.53 -17.18 -20.00
C ASN A 115 -20.73 -18.00 -18.96
N ILE A 116 -20.51 -17.42 -17.78
CA ILE A 116 -19.92 -18.05 -16.60
C ILE A 116 -21.03 -18.75 -15.80
N SER A 117 -21.75 -19.66 -16.44
CA SER A 117 -22.61 -20.57 -15.69
C SER A 117 -21.74 -21.64 -15.04
N ALA A 118 -21.49 -21.54 -13.73
CA ALA A 118 -20.96 -22.65 -12.96
C ALA A 118 -21.93 -23.84 -13.09
N PRO A 119 -21.47 -25.08 -13.40
CA PRO A 119 -22.33 -26.23 -13.24
C PRO A 119 -22.71 -26.31 -11.76
N ASN A 120 -23.99 -26.20 -11.47
CA ASN A 120 -24.59 -26.29 -10.14
C ASN A 120 -24.47 -27.72 -9.55
N SER A 121 -23.28 -28.32 -9.61
CA SER A 121 -22.96 -29.57 -8.95
C SER A 121 -22.33 -29.26 -7.59
N PRO A 122 -22.95 -29.66 -6.47
CA PRO A 122 -22.45 -29.37 -5.13
C PRO A 122 -21.17 -30.15 -4.75
N VAL A 123 -20.40 -30.70 -5.70
CA VAL A 123 -19.38 -31.73 -5.42
C VAL A 123 -18.00 -31.50 -6.06
N SER A 124 -17.62 -30.29 -6.47
CA SER A 124 -16.24 -30.09 -7.01
C SER A 124 -15.52 -28.80 -6.62
N ALA A 125 -15.98 -28.09 -5.59
CA ALA A 125 -15.28 -26.90 -5.07
C ALA A 125 -14.02 -27.20 -4.22
N PHE A 126 -13.49 -28.43 -4.25
CA PHE A 126 -12.24 -28.81 -3.57
C PHE A 126 -11.29 -29.47 -4.57
N LEU A 127 -10.78 -28.69 -5.54
CA LEU A 127 -9.52 -28.99 -6.22
C LEU A 127 -9.13 -27.83 -7.14
N ILE A 128 -8.77 -26.69 -6.56
CA ILE A 128 -7.61 -25.88 -6.96
C ILE A 128 -7.06 -25.21 -5.69
#